data_AF-A0A330MFE8-F1
#
_entry.id   AF-A0A330MFE8-F1
#
_cell.length_a   1.000
_cell.length_b   1.000
_cell.length_c   1.000
_cell.angle_alpha   90.00
_cell.angle_beta   90.00
_cell.angle_gamma   90.00
#
_symmetry.space_group_name_H-M   'P 1'
#
loop_
_entity.id
_entity.type
_entity.pdbx_description
1 polymer ?
#
loop_
_entity_poly.entity_id
_entity_poly.type
_entity_poly.pdbx_seq_one_letter_code
_entity_poly.pdbx_strand_id
1 'polypeptide(L)' 'MGKVSPFHSTHPSASVYHDNSSCTEGNNIEAKYKKSGTDGRPKCDHCKRL' A
#
# COMPACT_ATOMS: atom_id res chain seq x y z
N MET A 1 -13.90 -0.48 -7.92
CA MET A 1 -12.90 -0.16 -6.88
C MET A 1 -12.81 -1.37 -5.98
N GLY A 2 -11.63 -1.92 -5.73
CA GLY A 2 -11.52 -3.23 -5.08
C GLY A 2 -10.09 -3.65 -4.81
N LYS A 3 -9.91 -4.92 -4.41
CA LYS A 3 -8.59 -5.49 -4.19
C LYS A 3 -7.74 -5.38 -5.46
N VAL A 4 -6.51 -4.93 -5.28
CA VAL A 4 -5.48 -4.82 -6.33
C VAL A 4 -4.25 -5.63 -5.93
N SER A 5 -3.36 -5.86 -6.88
CA SER A 5 -2.05 -6.45 -6.60
C SER A 5 -1.35 -5.69 -5.47
N PRO A 6 -0.74 -6.39 -4.49
CA PRO A 6 -0.08 -5.74 -3.37
C PRO A 6 0.98 -4.75 -3.83
N PHE A 7 1.08 -3.63 -3.13
CA PHE A 7 2.10 -2.63 -3.34
C PHE A 7 2.47 -1.94 -2.02
N HIS A 8 3.66 -1.39 -1.93
CA HIS A 8 4.14 -0.65 -0.77
C HIS A 8 4.91 0.60 -1.23
N SER A 9 5.17 1.50 -0.29
CA SER A 9 6.05 2.65 -0.50
C SER A 9 7.48 2.30 -0.07
N THR A 10 8.48 2.58 -0.89
CA THR A 10 9.90 2.45 -0.50
C THR A 10 10.39 3.61 0.34
N HIS A 11 9.53 4.57 0.70
CA HIS A 11 9.90 5.66 1.59
C HIS A 11 10.25 5.11 2.98
N PRO A 12 11.32 5.61 3.66
CA PRO A 12 11.76 5.09 4.96
C PRO A 12 10.70 5.15 6.07
N SER A 13 9.73 6.07 5.95
CA SER A 13 8.63 6.22 6.91
C SER A 13 7.46 5.25 6.68
N ALA A 14 7.45 4.50 5.56
CA ALA A 14 6.38 3.58 5.25
C ALA A 14 6.69 2.18 5.79
N SER A 15 5.77 1.63 6.59
CA SER A 15 5.93 0.33 7.25
C SER A 15 4.87 -0.70 6.86
N VAL A 16 4.00 -0.38 5.91
CA VAL A 16 2.85 -1.22 5.52
C VAL A 16 2.79 -1.45 4.01
N TYR A 17 2.06 -2.49 3.60
CA TYR A 17 1.62 -2.65 2.21
C TYR A 17 0.12 -2.39 2.07
N HIS A 18 -0.28 -2.11 0.84
CA HIS A 18 -1.64 -1.83 0.41
C HIS A 18 -2.04 -2.81 -0.69
N ASP A 19 -3.30 -3.23 -0.68
CA ASP A 19 -3.87 -4.15 -1.67
C ASP A 19 -5.29 -3.74 -2.07
N ASN A 20 -5.67 -2.48 -1.85
CA ASN A 20 -7.02 -1.99 -2.15
C ASN A 20 -6.93 -0.63 -2.84
N SER A 21 -7.57 -0.48 -4.01
CA SER A 21 -7.57 0.76 -4.78
C SER A 21 -8.36 1.90 -4.12
N SER A 22 -9.18 1.60 -3.12
CA SER A 22 -9.90 2.60 -2.30
C SER A 22 -9.06 3.13 -1.14
N CYS A 23 -7.86 2.59 -0.89
CA CYS A 23 -7.01 3.04 0.21
C CYS A 23 -6.39 4.40 -0.12
N THR A 24 -6.84 5.45 0.57
CA THR A 24 -6.33 6.81 0.41
C THR A 24 -4.85 6.94 0.75
N GLU A 25 -4.36 6.23 1.78
CA GLU A 25 -2.93 6.18 2.13
C GLU A 25 -2.09 5.59 1.00
N GLY A 26 -2.51 4.45 0.45
CA GLY A 26 -1.83 3.81 -0.67
C GLY A 26 -1.88 4.64 -1.95
N ASN A 27 -2.98 5.37 -2.15
CA ASN A 27 -3.16 6.26 -3.30
C ASN A 27 -2.31 7.54 -3.22
N ASN A 28 -1.91 7.96 -2.01
CA ASN A 28 -1.01 9.10 -1.79
C ASN A 28 0.48 8.76 -1.96
N ILE A 29 0.83 7.48 -2.20
CA ILE A 29 2.22 7.09 -2.47
C ILE A 29 2.65 7.64 -3.83
N GLU A 30 3.65 8.52 -3.83
CA GLU A 30 4.26 9.02 -5.06
C GLU A 30 4.79 7.86 -5.92
N ALA A 31 4.59 7.92 -7.24
CA ALA A 31 4.97 6.85 -8.16
C ALA A 31 6.44 6.42 -8.03
N LYS A 32 7.35 7.36 -7.71
CA LYS A 32 8.78 7.10 -7.48
C LYS A 32 9.07 6.19 -6.29
N TYR A 33 8.18 6.16 -5.29
CA TYR A 33 8.29 5.31 -4.11
C TYR A 33 7.38 4.07 -4.20
N LYS A 34 6.44 4.02 -5.13
CA LYS A 34 5.52 2.89 -5.25
C LYS A 34 6.23 1.68 -5.85
N LYS A 35 6.25 0.57 -5.12
CA LYS A 35 6.75 -0.73 -5.60
C LYS A 35 5.70 -1.81 -5.43
N SER A 36 5.68 -2.76 -6.35
CA SER A 36 4.84 -3.94 -6.27
C SER A 36 5.33 -4.89 -5.18
N GLY A 37 4.41 -5.67 -4.62
CA GLY A 37 4.67 -6.65 -3.56
C GLY A 37 4.42 -6.09 -2.15
N THR A 38 4.53 -6.98 -1.17
CA THR A 38 4.31 -6.66 0.26
C THR A 38 5.59 -6.27 0.99
N ASP A 39 6.77 -6.63 0.46
CA ASP A 39 8.08 -6.44 1.13
C ASP A 39 8.13 -7.04 2.56
N GLY A 40 7.34 -8.10 2.80
CA GLY A 40 7.21 -8.70 4.13
C GLY A 40 6.51 -7.81 5.17
N ARG A 41 5.97 -6.66 4.75
CA ARG A 41 5.35 -5.68 5.63
C ARG A 41 3.96 -6.12 6.07
N PRO A 42 3.50 -5.68 7.24
CA PRO A 42 2.10 -5.84 7.63
C PRO A 42 1.16 -5.10 6.66
N LYS A 43 -0.06 -5.61 6.55
CA LYS A 43 -1.12 -4.95 5.78
C LYS A 43 -1.52 -3.64 6.46
N CYS A 44 -1.73 -2.59 5.66
CA CYS A 44 -2.29 -1.31 6.11
C CYS A 44 -3.64 -1.51 6.81
N ASP A 45 -3.85 -0.85 7.94
CA ASP A 45 -5.08 -0.99 8.73
C ASP A 45 -6.33 -0.51 7.99
N HIS A 46 -6.20 0.53 7.15
CA HIS A 46 -7.29 0.96 6.29
C HIS A 46 -7.62 -0.11 5.25
N CYS A 47 -6.62 -0.70 4.59
CA CYS A 47 -6.83 -1.81 3.66
C CYS A 47 -7.41 -3.07 4.33
N LYS A 48 -7.27 -3.26 5.66
CA LYS A 48 -7.91 -4.38 6.37
C LYS A 48 -9.42 -4.19 6.52
N ARG A 49 -9.90 -2.94 6.53
CA ARG A 49 -11.31 -2.58 6.72
C ARG A 49 -12.07 -2.38 5.40
N LEU A 50 -11.36 -2.31 4.27
CA LEU A 50 -11.88 -2.12 2.91
C LEU A 50 -11.85 -3.43 2.12
#